data_AF-A0A2J0KNB8-F1
#
_entry.id   AF-A0A2J0KNB8-F1
#
_cell.length_a   1.000
_cell.length_b   1.000
_cell.length_c   1.000
_cell.angle_alpha   90.00
_cell.angle_beta   90.00
_cell.angle_gamma   90.00
#
_symmetry.space_group_name_H-M   'P 1'
#
loop_
_entity.id
_entity.type
_entity.pdbx_description
1 polymer ?
#
loop_
_entity_poly.entity_id
_entity_poly.type
_entity_poly.pdbx_seq_one_letter_code
_entity_poly.pdbx_strand_id
1 'polypeptide(L)'
;MSYYKVVGLNEEPFSTSPDPFFFYESKGHKAALYRLRVALELRRGLSVILGDVGTGKTTLSRRLSQLLKDEPNLELVMVLNPMYENPLQFLADLLWHFHLSLDLEQGKTPTMMDCMIAIEHYLFRKCVEEGQTVVLLIDESQKLCEACFEILRALLNYETNQHKTLQLILMGQMEL
;
A
#
# COMPACT_ATOMS: atom_id res chain seq x y z
N MET A 1 24.31 -29.53 -14.87
CA MET A 1 23.72 -29.70 -13.52
C MET A 1 23.68 -28.33 -12.87
N SER A 2 22.56 -27.92 -12.28
CA SER A 2 22.48 -26.66 -11.55
C SER A 2 23.42 -26.68 -10.34
N TYR A 3 24.27 -25.67 -10.18
CA TYR A 3 25.38 -25.67 -9.21
C TYR A 3 24.92 -25.85 -7.76
N TYR A 4 23.75 -25.33 -7.40
CA TYR A 4 23.19 -25.43 -6.06
C TYR A 4 22.84 -26.87 -5.64
N LYS A 5 22.54 -27.76 -6.60
CA LYS A 5 22.33 -29.19 -6.30
C LYS A 5 23.61 -29.89 -5.85
N VAL A 6 24.78 -29.41 -6.28
CA VAL A 6 26.09 -29.97 -5.87
C VAL A 6 26.35 -29.74 -4.38
N VAL A 7 25.82 -28.65 -3.83
CA VAL A 7 25.91 -28.32 -2.40
C VAL A 7 24.67 -28.74 -1.60
N GLY A 8 23.81 -29.59 -2.18
CA GLY A 8 22.64 -30.16 -1.49
C GLY A 8 21.44 -29.24 -1.33
N LEU A 9 21.36 -28.15 -2.11
CA LEU A 9 20.20 -27.25 -2.09
C LEU A 9 19.14 -27.66 -3.11
N ASN A 10 17.88 -27.44 -2.76
CA ASN A 10 16.73 -27.73 -3.62
C ASN A 10 16.52 -26.66 -4.70
N GLU A 11 16.92 -25.42 -4.42
CA GLU A 11 16.74 -24.24 -5.27
C GLU A 11 17.98 -23.33 -5.25
N GLU A 12 18.00 -22.34 -6.14
CA GLU A 12 19.09 -21.37 -6.27
C GLU A 12 19.18 -20.45 -5.03
N PRO A 13 20.28 -20.49 -4.26
CA PRO A 13 20.47 -19.60 -3.12
C PRO A 13 20.80 -18.18 -3.60
N PHE A 14 20.48 -17.17 -2.77
CA PHE A 14 20.77 -15.75 -3.04
C PHE A 14 20.12 -15.19 -4.30
N SER A 15 19.00 -15.78 -4.74
CA SER A 15 18.15 -15.18 -5.78
C SER A 15 17.80 -13.74 -5.38
N THR A 16 17.94 -12.82 -6.33
CA THR A 16 17.54 -11.41 -6.15
C THR A 16 16.03 -11.24 -6.11
N SER A 17 15.28 -12.27 -6.46
CA SER A 17 13.81 -12.30 -6.41
C SER A 17 13.37 -12.87 -5.06
N PRO A 18 12.75 -12.05 -4.18
CA PRO A 18 12.26 -12.53 -2.90
C PRO A 18 11.13 -13.55 -3.10
N ASP A 19 11.36 -14.79 -2.69
CA ASP A 19 10.33 -15.83 -2.64
C ASP A 19 9.68 -15.86 -1.24
N PRO A 20 8.37 -15.58 -1.14
CA PRO A 20 7.63 -15.61 0.12
C PRO A 20 7.65 -16.96 0.85
N PHE A 21 7.90 -18.07 0.15
CA PHE A 21 8.04 -19.40 0.77
C PHE A 21 9.20 -19.44 1.78
N PHE A 22 10.27 -18.69 1.52
CA PHE A 22 11.44 -18.59 2.41
C PHE A 22 11.33 -17.43 3.42
N PHE A 23 10.14 -16.87 3.63
CA PHE A 23 9.98 -15.76 4.58
C PHE A 23 10.25 -16.22 6.02
N TYR A 24 11.36 -15.74 6.58
CA TYR A 24 11.62 -15.89 8.02
C TYR A 24 10.81 -14.86 8.82
N GLU A 25 9.72 -15.33 9.39
CA GLU A 25 8.87 -14.56 10.29
C GLU A 25 9.55 -14.33 11.65
N SER A 26 10.46 -13.35 11.71
CA SER A 26 11.06 -12.87 12.95
C SER A 26 9.97 -12.48 13.97
N LYS A 27 10.31 -12.47 15.26
CA LYS A 27 9.36 -12.03 16.32
C LYS A 27 8.80 -10.62 16.02
N GLY A 28 9.64 -9.74 15.49
CA GLY A 28 9.23 -8.39 15.06
C GLY A 28 8.24 -8.42 13.90
N HIS A 29 8.52 -9.21 12.85
CA HIS A 29 7.61 -9.35 11.70
C HIS A 29 6.25 -9.89 12.11
N LYS A 30 6.22 -10.93 12.95
CA LYS A 30 4.96 -11.50 13.47
C LYS A 30 4.15 -10.47 14.25
N ALA A 31 4.80 -9.73 15.15
CA ALA A 31 4.14 -8.70 15.93
C ALA A 31 3.60 -7.57 15.04
N ALA A 32 4.36 -7.14 14.03
CA ALA A 32 3.93 -6.13 13.07
C ALA A 32 2.71 -6.60 12.26
N LEU A 33 2.74 -7.79 11.67
CA LEU A 33 1.61 -8.35 10.91
C LEU A 33 0.36 -8.49 11.79
N TYR A 34 0.51 -8.98 13.02
CA TYR A 34 -0.61 -9.10 13.95
C TYR A 34 -1.24 -7.72 14.27
N ARG A 35 -0.41 -6.72 14.58
CA ARG A 35 -0.88 -5.36 14.87
C ARG A 35 -1.56 -4.71 13.66
N LEU A 36 -1.00 -4.89 12.46
CA LEU A 36 -1.61 -4.40 11.23
C LEU A 36 -2.98 -5.04 10.99
N ARG A 37 -3.09 -6.37 11.15
CA ARG A 37 -4.36 -7.07 11.01
C ARG A 37 -5.42 -6.51 11.96
N VAL A 38 -5.08 -6.35 13.23
CA VAL A 38 -5.99 -5.75 14.22
C VAL A 38 -6.35 -4.31 13.84
N ALA A 39 -5.41 -3.51 13.36
CA ALA A 39 -5.69 -2.13 12.94
C ALA A 39 -6.63 -2.04 11.73
N LEU A 40 -6.47 -2.95 10.76
CA LEU A 40 -7.33 -3.08 9.59
C LEU A 40 -8.74 -3.55 9.97
N GLU A 41 -8.85 -4.55 10.86
CA GLU A 41 -10.14 -5.04 11.39
C GLU A 41 -10.90 -3.94 12.15
N LEU A 42 -10.17 -3.13 12.94
CA LEU A 42 -10.74 -1.98 13.66
C LEU A 42 -10.93 -0.73 12.79
N ARG A 43 -10.55 -0.79 11.51
CA ARG A 43 -10.65 0.31 10.53
C ARG A 43 -10.09 1.65 11.03
N ARG A 44 -8.92 1.62 11.69
CA ARG A 44 -8.31 2.80 12.36
C ARG A 44 -7.79 3.89 11.41
N GLY A 45 -7.74 3.62 10.11
CA GLY A 45 -7.42 4.60 9.07
C GLY A 45 -5.94 4.71 8.76
N LEU A 46 -5.05 4.77 9.75
CA LEU A 46 -3.60 4.88 9.50
C LEU A 46 -2.80 3.88 10.34
N SER A 47 -1.85 3.22 9.69
CA SER A 47 -0.79 2.42 10.31
C SER A 47 0.57 2.79 9.73
N VAL A 48 1.58 2.91 10.58
CA VAL A 48 2.95 3.24 10.17
C VAL A 48 3.91 2.16 10.68
N ILE A 49 4.76 1.66 9.79
CA ILE A 49 5.84 0.72 10.10
C ILE A 49 7.16 1.38 9.76
N LEU A 50 7.95 1.63 10.80
CA LEU A 50 9.28 2.19 10.66
C LEU A 50 10.33 1.11 10.93
N GLY A 51 11.41 1.15 10.16
CA GLY A 51 12.58 0.32 10.38
C GLY A 51 13.72 0.70 9.45
N ASP A 52 14.95 0.38 9.83
CA ASP A 52 16.13 0.73 9.04
C ASP A 52 16.19 -0.03 7.71
N VAL A 53 17.14 0.35 6.84
CA VAL A 53 17.39 -0.36 5.59
C VAL A 53 17.76 -1.83 5.86
N GLY A 54 17.20 -2.75 5.08
CA GLY A 54 17.46 -4.19 5.24
C GLY A 54 16.69 -4.89 6.37
N THR A 55 15.84 -4.18 7.12
CA THR A 55 15.01 -4.78 8.20
C THR A 55 13.83 -5.63 7.70
N GLY A 56 13.65 -5.79 6.39
CA GLY A 56 12.62 -6.66 5.82
C GLY A 56 11.25 -6.01 5.58
N LYS A 57 11.14 -4.68 5.58
CA LYS A 57 9.88 -3.93 5.31
C LYS A 57 9.20 -4.34 4.00
N THR A 58 9.91 -4.34 2.88
CA THR A 58 9.37 -4.77 1.58
C THR A 58 9.00 -6.26 1.56
N THR A 59 9.70 -7.10 2.32
CA THR A 59 9.33 -8.51 2.47
C THR A 59 8.04 -8.64 3.30
N LEU A 60 7.87 -7.81 4.32
CA LEU A 60 6.66 -7.72 5.14
C LEU A 60 5.45 -7.27 4.31
N SER A 61 5.60 -6.27 3.42
CA SER A 61 4.52 -5.80 2.54
C SER A 61 4.02 -6.89 1.59
N ARG A 62 4.95 -7.66 1.00
CA ARG A 62 4.62 -8.84 0.18
C ARG A 62 3.91 -9.91 0.98
N ARG A 63 4.40 -10.21 2.20
CA ARG A 63 3.75 -11.19 3.09
C ARG A 63 2.34 -10.75 3.46
N LEU A 64 2.15 -9.47 3.78
CA LEU A 64 0.84 -8.89 4.07
C LEU A 64 -0.09 -9.02 2.86
N SER A 65 0.39 -8.71 1.65
CA SER A 65 -0.38 -8.88 0.42
C SER A 65 -0.89 -10.31 0.22
N GLN A 66 -0.05 -11.32 0.50
CA GLN A 66 -0.48 -12.71 0.45
C GLN A 66 -1.53 -13.05 1.49
N LEU A 67 -1.37 -12.57 2.72
CA LEU A 67 -2.32 -12.82 3.80
C LEU A 67 -3.69 -12.16 3.54
N LEU A 68 -3.69 -11.00 2.86
CA LEU A 68 -4.90 -10.25 2.54
C LEU A 68 -5.56 -10.68 1.23
N LYS A 69 -4.89 -11.49 0.39
CA LYS A 69 -5.39 -11.91 -0.93
C LYS A 69 -6.72 -12.66 -0.85
N ASP A 70 -6.92 -13.42 0.21
CA ASP A 70 -8.11 -14.26 0.41
C ASP A 70 -9.19 -13.58 1.27
N GLU A 71 -9.00 -12.30 1.66
CA GLU A 71 -9.97 -11.54 2.46
C GLU A 71 -11.06 -10.94 1.53
N PRO A 72 -12.31 -11.43 1.57
CA PRO A 72 -13.32 -11.13 0.54
C PRO A 72 -13.80 -9.67 0.52
N ASN A 73 -13.68 -8.97 1.66
CA ASN A 73 -14.17 -7.62 1.85
C ASN A 73 -13.04 -6.58 1.90
N LEU A 74 -11.89 -6.89 1.29
CA LEU A 74 -10.71 -6.04 1.32
C LEU A 74 -10.10 -5.91 -0.08
N GLU A 75 -9.80 -4.69 -0.47
CA GLU A 75 -9.06 -4.39 -1.69
C GLU A 75 -7.72 -3.76 -1.32
N LEU A 76 -6.62 -4.46 -1.62
CA LEU A 76 -5.27 -3.99 -1.35
C LEU A 76 -4.65 -3.35 -2.60
N VAL A 77 -4.29 -2.08 -2.48
CA VAL A 77 -3.57 -1.31 -3.49
C VAL A 77 -2.17 -1.00 -2.95
N MET A 78 -1.14 -1.25 -3.74
CA MET A 78 0.26 -1.14 -3.32
C MET A 78 1.07 -0.19 -4.21
N VAL A 79 1.72 0.78 -3.59
CA VAL A 79 2.73 1.67 -4.20
C VAL A 79 4.08 1.33 -3.59
N LEU A 80 4.99 0.75 -4.38
CA LEU A 80 6.26 0.22 -3.84
C LEU A 80 7.43 1.19 -3.90
N ASN A 81 7.34 2.23 -4.73
CA ASN A 81 8.42 3.21 -4.92
C ASN A 81 7.83 4.61 -5.21
N PRO A 82 7.37 5.31 -4.16
CA PRO A 82 6.61 6.55 -4.28
C PRO A 82 7.56 7.74 -4.45
N MET A 83 8.10 7.93 -5.64
CA MET A 83 8.97 9.06 -5.98
C MET A 83 8.28 9.93 -7.03
N TYR A 84 7.84 11.11 -6.62
CA TYR A 84 7.09 12.04 -7.48
C TYR A 84 7.66 13.45 -7.37
N GLU A 85 7.75 14.14 -8.51
CA GLU A 85 8.22 15.52 -8.58
C GLU A 85 7.18 16.50 -8.05
N ASN A 86 5.89 16.15 -8.18
CA ASN A 86 4.79 17.02 -7.76
C ASN A 86 3.53 16.23 -7.34
N PRO A 87 2.60 16.88 -6.61
CA PRO A 87 1.37 16.26 -6.13
C PRO A 87 0.44 15.70 -7.21
N LEU A 88 0.42 16.30 -8.40
CA LEU A 88 -0.44 15.84 -9.51
C LEU A 88 0.08 14.51 -10.08
N GLN A 89 1.41 14.33 -10.17
CA GLN A 89 2.02 13.07 -10.58
C GLN A 89 1.69 11.95 -9.59
N PHE A 90 1.74 12.23 -8.29
CA PHE A 90 1.31 11.28 -7.27
C PHE A 90 -0.16 10.88 -7.41
N LEU A 91 -1.06 11.85 -7.59
CA LEU A 91 -2.47 11.57 -7.81
C LEU A 91 -2.73 10.77 -9.09
N ALA A 92 -2.03 11.08 -10.18
CA ALA A 92 -2.14 10.32 -11.43
C ALA A 92 -1.67 8.86 -11.25
N ASP A 93 -0.61 8.64 -10.48
CA ASP A 93 -0.13 7.29 -10.15
C ASP A 93 -1.14 6.52 -9.28
N LEU A 94 -1.76 7.19 -8.29
CA LEU A 94 -2.85 6.60 -7.52
C LEU A 94 -4.03 6.21 -8.42
N LEU A 95 -4.47 7.08 -9.34
CA LEU A 95 -5.55 6.74 -10.28
C LEU A 95 -5.21 5.48 -11.09
N TRP A 96 -3.97 5.37 -11.57
CA TRP A 96 -3.51 4.17 -12.29
C TRP A 96 -3.58 2.92 -11.41
N HIS A 97 -3.10 3.01 -10.16
CA HIS A 97 -3.11 1.93 -9.18
C HIS A 97 -4.52 1.51 -8.73
N PHE A 98 -5.47 2.46 -8.66
CA PHE A 98 -6.89 2.19 -8.37
C PHE A 98 -7.69 1.78 -9.62
N HIS A 99 -7.06 1.72 -10.80
CA HIS A 99 -7.70 1.46 -12.08
C HIS A 99 -8.84 2.44 -12.39
N LEU A 100 -8.62 3.71 -12.10
CA LEU A 100 -9.56 4.81 -12.31
C LEU A 100 -9.22 5.59 -13.58
N SER A 101 -10.27 5.93 -14.33
CA SER A 101 -10.20 6.82 -15.48
C SER A 101 -10.97 8.10 -15.15
N LEU A 102 -10.44 9.24 -15.61
CA LEU A 102 -11.13 10.51 -15.52
C LEU A 102 -11.95 10.72 -16.79
N ASP A 103 -13.23 11.02 -16.65
CA ASP A 103 -14.09 11.42 -17.75
C ASP A 103 -13.99 12.94 -17.93
N LEU A 104 -13.05 13.36 -18.78
CA LEU A 104 -12.77 14.76 -19.06
C LEU A 104 -13.11 15.08 -20.52
N GLU A 105 -13.58 16.30 -20.75
CA GLU A 105 -13.77 16.81 -22.11
C GLU A 105 -12.47 16.74 -22.92
N GLN A 106 -12.58 16.46 -24.22
CA GLN A 106 -11.44 16.33 -25.11
C GLN A 106 -10.53 17.57 -25.05
N GLY A 107 -9.24 17.35 -24.77
CA GLY A 107 -8.23 18.41 -24.68
C GLY A 107 -8.12 19.07 -23.30
N LYS A 108 -8.96 18.72 -22.33
CA LYS A 108 -8.82 19.20 -20.94
C LYS A 108 -7.74 18.40 -20.21
N THR A 109 -6.83 19.12 -19.56
CA THR A 109 -5.82 18.52 -18.68
C THR A 109 -6.42 18.22 -17.30
N PRO A 110 -6.15 17.05 -16.71
CA PRO A 110 -6.59 16.72 -15.36
C PRO A 110 -6.06 17.73 -14.33
N THR A 111 -6.94 18.22 -13.47
CA THR A 111 -6.55 18.99 -12.29
C THR A 111 -6.41 18.07 -11.07
N MET A 112 -5.75 18.55 -10.02
CA MET A 112 -5.71 17.82 -8.74
C MET A 112 -7.10 17.55 -8.17
N MET A 113 -8.02 18.50 -8.36
CA MET A 113 -9.40 18.37 -7.89
C MET A 113 -10.13 17.25 -8.63
N ASP A 114 -9.95 17.13 -9.95
CA ASP A 114 -10.55 16.03 -10.73
C ASP A 114 -10.07 14.66 -10.21
N CYS A 115 -8.76 14.53 -9.93
CA CYS A 115 -8.20 13.29 -9.38
C CYS A 115 -8.72 12.98 -7.97
N MET A 116 -8.77 13.97 -7.08
CA MET A 116 -9.25 13.81 -5.71
C MET A 116 -10.71 13.36 -5.68
N ILE A 117 -11.57 13.98 -6.48
CA ILE A 117 -13.00 13.62 -6.58
C ILE A 117 -13.16 12.19 -7.09
N ALA A 118 -12.38 11.79 -8.10
CA ALA A 118 -12.45 10.42 -8.62
C ALA A 118 -12.06 9.37 -7.57
N ILE A 119 -11.00 9.63 -6.79
CA ILE A 119 -10.58 8.76 -5.68
C ILE A 119 -11.64 8.75 -4.58
N GLU A 120 -12.19 9.90 -4.20
CA GLU A 120 -13.24 10.01 -3.18
C GLU A 120 -14.48 9.18 -3.54
N HIS A 121 -14.99 9.35 -4.77
CA HIS A 121 -16.14 8.58 -5.26
C HIS A 121 -15.87 7.08 -5.27
N TYR A 122 -14.67 6.67 -5.70
CA TYR A 122 -14.27 5.27 -5.68
C TYR A 122 -14.23 4.70 -4.25
N LEU A 123 -13.61 5.41 -3.30
CA LEU A 123 -13.53 5.00 -1.90
C LEU A 123 -14.92 4.93 -1.27
N PHE A 124 -15.80 5.88 -1.56
CA PHE A 124 -17.18 5.88 -1.10
C PHE A 124 -17.94 4.67 -1.64
N ARG A 125 -17.91 4.43 -2.96
CA ARG A 125 -18.57 3.29 -3.59
C ARG A 125 -18.11 1.97 -2.97
N LYS A 126 -16.79 1.77 -2.87
CA LYS A 126 -16.20 0.57 -2.27
C LYS A 126 -16.64 0.36 -0.83
N CYS A 127 -16.57 1.40 -0.01
CA CYS A 127 -16.88 1.30 1.41
C CYS A 127 -18.38 1.17 1.71
N VAL A 128 -19.21 1.97 1.06
CA VAL A 128 -20.63 2.13 1.42
C VAL A 128 -21.54 1.21 0.61
N GLU A 129 -21.29 1.09 -0.68
CA GLU A 129 -22.16 0.31 -1.58
C GLU A 129 -21.73 -1.16 -1.65
N GLU A 130 -20.41 -1.40 -1.71
CA GLU A 130 -19.85 -2.74 -1.87
C GLU A 130 -19.44 -3.38 -0.52
N GLY A 131 -19.41 -2.61 0.57
CA GLY A 131 -19.00 -3.08 1.90
C GLY A 131 -17.51 -3.46 2.01
N GLN A 132 -16.70 -3.07 1.03
CA GLN A 132 -15.27 -3.37 0.95
C GLN A 132 -14.42 -2.32 1.66
N THR A 133 -13.34 -2.76 2.29
CA THR A 133 -12.33 -1.89 2.90
C THR A 133 -11.18 -1.70 1.93
N VAL A 134 -10.90 -0.47 1.52
CA VAL A 134 -9.76 -0.16 0.65
C VAL A 134 -8.51 0.05 1.52
N VAL A 135 -7.45 -0.70 1.24
CA VAL A 135 -6.15 -0.58 1.88
C VAL A 135 -5.14 -0.03 0.88
N LEU A 136 -4.60 1.15 1.15
CA LEU A 136 -3.48 1.70 0.39
C LEU A 136 -2.18 1.45 1.17
N LEU A 137 -1.30 0.63 0.64
CA LEU A 137 0.03 0.39 1.18
C LEU A 137 1.06 1.16 0.37
N ILE A 138 1.82 2.01 1.02
CA ILE A 138 2.95 2.73 0.43
C ILE A 138 4.25 2.26 1.09
N ASP A 139 5.08 1.55 0.32
CA ASP A 139 6.44 1.19 0.72
C ASP A 139 7.40 2.34 0.41
N GLU A 140 8.57 2.38 1.06
CA GLU A 140 9.55 3.47 0.91
C GLU A 140 8.93 4.88 1.06
N SER A 141 7.94 5.01 1.96
CA SER A 141 7.13 6.22 2.14
C SER A 141 7.94 7.47 2.46
N GLN A 142 9.16 7.35 2.99
CA GLN A 142 10.07 8.48 3.21
C GLN A 142 10.54 9.17 1.92
N LYS A 143 10.25 8.58 0.74
CA LYS A 143 10.51 9.21 -0.57
C LYS A 143 9.40 10.16 -1.03
N LEU A 144 8.24 10.14 -0.37
CA LEU A 144 7.16 11.08 -0.66
C LEU A 144 7.58 12.50 -0.26
N CYS A 145 7.19 13.49 -1.06
CA CYS A 145 7.34 14.89 -0.68
C CYS A 145 6.21 15.32 0.28
N GLU A 146 6.43 16.39 1.04
CA GLU A 146 5.46 16.92 2.02
C GLU A 146 4.07 17.14 1.42
N ALA A 147 4.00 17.68 0.20
CA ALA A 147 2.73 17.92 -0.47
C ALA A 147 1.97 16.63 -0.83
N CYS A 148 2.66 15.49 -1.00
CA CYS A 148 2.00 14.19 -1.14
C CYS A 148 1.46 13.68 0.20
N PHE A 149 2.14 13.93 1.31
CA PHE A 149 1.59 13.63 2.64
C PHE A 149 0.33 14.44 2.95
N GLU A 150 0.26 15.70 2.53
CA GLU A 150 -0.97 16.49 2.66
C GLU A 150 -2.14 15.92 1.85
N ILE A 151 -1.88 15.37 0.65
CA ILE A 151 -2.89 14.61 -0.10
C ILE A 151 -3.34 13.39 0.71
N LEU A 152 -2.41 12.57 1.20
CA LEU A 152 -2.74 11.38 1.99
C LEU A 152 -3.56 11.74 3.24
N ARG A 153 -3.20 12.83 3.92
CA ARG A 153 -3.95 13.36 5.06
C ARG A 153 -5.36 13.79 4.66
N ALA A 154 -5.53 14.43 3.50
CA ALA A 154 -6.84 14.78 2.98
C ALA A 154 -7.69 13.53 2.66
N LEU A 155 -7.10 12.52 2.00
CA LEU A 155 -7.78 11.25 1.69
C LEU A 155 -8.23 10.50 2.97
N LEU A 156 -7.44 10.57 4.05
CA LEU A 156 -7.79 9.98 5.35
C LEU A 156 -8.96 10.67 6.06
N ASN A 157 -9.32 11.89 5.66
CA ASN A 157 -10.50 12.57 6.20
C ASN A 157 -11.80 12.04 5.58
N TYR A 158 -11.72 11.25 4.50
CA TYR A 158 -12.90 10.58 3.96
C TYR A 158 -13.34 9.46 4.91
N GLU A 159 -14.54 9.63 5.45
CA GLU A 159 -15.12 8.71 6.41
C GLU A 159 -16.64 8.69 6.32
N THR A 160 -17.20 7.55 6.70
CA THR A 160 -18.62 7.43 7.04
C THR A 160 -18.80 7.79 8.51
N ASN A 161 -20.04 7.89 8.98
CA ASN A 161 -20.34 8.09 10.40
C ASN A 161 -19.75 7.02 11.34
N GLN A 162 -19.29 5.88 10.81
CA GLN A 162 -18.83 4.73 11.60
C GLN A 162 -17.38 4.34 11.31
N HIS A 163 -16.88 4.56 10.09
CA HIS A 163 -15.62 4.02 9.62
C HIS A 163 -14.90 4.92 8.62
N LYS A 164 -13.56 4.93 8.69
CA LYS A 164 -12.67 5.44 7.64
C LYS A 164 -12.86 4.62 6.35
N THR A 165 -13.01 5.31 5.22
CA THR A 165 -13.19 4.64 3.91
C THR A 165 -11.86 4.10 3.37
N LEU A 166 -10.74 4.71 3.77
CA LEU A 166 -9.39 4.33 3.42
C LEU A 166 -8.61 3.84 4.65
N GLN A 167 -7.90 2.72 4.51
CA GLN A 167 -6.86 2.28 5.44
C GLN A 167 -5.48 2.49 4.80
N LEU A 168 -4.73 3.47 5.28
CA LEU A 168 -3.38 3.78 4.83
C LEU A 168 -2.35 3.02 5.67
N ILE A 169 -1.45 2.30 4.99
CA ILE A 169 -0.27 1.67 5.58
C ILE A 169 0.97 2.32 4.99
N LEU A 170 1.73 3.04 5.80
CA LEU A 170 3.02 3.61 5.42
C LEU A 170 4.14 2.72 5.95
N MET A 171 5.00 2.22 5.06
CA MET A 171 6.25 1.56 5.44
C MET A 171 7.41 2.48 5.06
N GLY A 172 8.27 2.77 6.02
CA GLY A 172 9.34 3.76 5.82
C GLY A 172 10.52 3.58 6.76
N GLN A 173 11.50 4.47 6.60
CA GLN A 173 12.65 4.56 7.49
C GLN A 173 12.31 5.41 8.72
N MET A 174 13.13 5.35 9.78
CA MET A 174 12.89 6.07 11.04
C MET A 174 12.87 7.61 10.88
N GLU A 175 13.32 8.10 9.73
CA GLU A 175 13.43 9.51 9.35
C GLU A 175 12.14 10.07 8.71
N LEU A 176 11.11 9.22 8.56
CA LEU A 176 9.76 9.60 8.11
C LEU A 176 9.10 10.65 9.02
#